data_AF-A0A3B9JP81-F1
#
_entry.id   AF-A0A3B9JP81-F1
#
_cell.length_a   1.000
_cell.length_b   1.000
_cell.length_c   1.000
_cell.angle_alpha   90.00
_cell.angle_beta   90.00
_cell.angle_gamma   90.00
#
_symmetry.space_group_name_H-M   'P 1'
#
loop_
_entity.id
_entity.type
_entity.pdbx_description
1 polymer ?
#
loop_
_entity_poly.entity_id
_entity_poly.type
_entity_poly.pdbx_seq_one_letter_code
_entity_poly.pdbx_strand_id
1 'polypeptide(L)'
;NAGDEIAAKDRQSSAFSRYILQIKPGVMYQNHPAFVEKNLALSDDELSSINHLSDFSEIATRELIASDFVHQIKRLANPKLHSPILSLMSEMIVGLD
;
A
#
# COMPACT_ATOMS: atom_id res chain seq x y z
N ASN A 1 0.89 4.40 24.54
CA ASN A 1 0.27 3.05 24.49
C ASN A 1 1.09 2.09 23.64
N ALA A 2 2.38 1.88 23.96
CA ALA A 2 3.10 0.69 23.51
C ALA A 2 2.60 -0.46 24.40
N GLY A 3 2.32 -1.64 23.86
CA GLY A 3 2.00 -2.80 24.69
C GLY A 3 3.19 -3.15 25.59
N ASP A 4 2.98 -4.05 26.56
CA ASP A 4 4.08 -4.50 27.42
C ASP A 4 5.09 -5.29 26.59
N GLU A 5 6.36 -4.87 26.65
CA GLU A 5 7.44 -5.58 25.99
C GLU A 5 7.72 -6.88 26.75
N ILE A 6 7.47 -8.02 26.12
CA ILE A 6 7.68 -9.34 26.72
C ILE A 6 9.11 -9.78 26.39
N ALA A 7 9.86 -10.19 27.41
CA ALA A 7 11.19 -10.72 27.23
C ALA A 7 11.19 -11.95 26.30
N ALA A 8 12.23 -12.11 25.49
CA ALA A 8 12.30 -13.15 24.45
C ALA A 8 12.03 -14.58 24.96
N LYS A 9 12.35 -14.86 26.23
CA LYS A 9 12.15 -16.15 26.92
C LYS A 9 10.67 -16.44 27.24
N ASP A 10 9.84 -15.41 27.34
CA ASP A 10 8.43 -15.50 27.76
C ASP A 10 7.46 -15.35 26.57
N ARG A 11 7.99 -15.34 25.32
CA ARG A 11 7.22 -15.19 24.07
C ARG A 11 6.06 -16.18 23.92
N GLN A 12 6.17 -17.37 24.51
CA GLN A 12 5.13 -18.39 24.44
C GLN A 12 3.82 -17.97 25.13
N SER A 13 3.85 -16.94 25.98
CA SER A 13 2.69 -16.45 26.72
C SER A 13 2.05 -15.19 26.13
N SER A 14 2.52 -14.69 24.98
CA SER A 14 1.99 -13.46 24.39
C SER A 14 0.64 -13.67 23.69
N ALA A 15 -0.34 -12.81 23.94
CA ALA A 15 -1.62 -12.83 23.20
C ALA A 15 -1.47 -12.26 21.78
N PHE A 16 -0.74 -11.16 21.61
CA PHE A 16 -0.48 -10.52 20.32
C PHE A 16 0.91 -9.88 20.29
N SER A 17 1.49 -9.75 19.10
CA SER A 17 2.74 -9.01 18.87
C SER A 17 2.46 -7.72 18.10
N ARG A 18 3.14 -6.63 18.47
CA ARG A 18 3.09 -5.36 17.72
C ARG A 18 4.46 -5.09 17.10
N TYR A 19 4.47 -4.88 15.79
CA TYR A 19 5.68 -4.58 15.05
C TYR A 19 5.66 -3.12 14.59
N ILE A 20 6.81 -2.46 14.67
CA ILE A 20 7.05 -1.16 14.04
C ILE A 20 7.94 -1.41 12.84
N LEU A 21 7.36 -1.30 11.64
CA LEU A 21 8.10 -1.43 10.38
C LEU A 21 8.60 -0.04 9.97
N GLN A 22 9.92 0.13 9.92
CA GLN A 22 10.54 1.35 9.43
C GLN A 22 10.88 1.18 7.95
N ILE A 23 10.29 2.02 7.12
CA ILE A 23 10.56 2.03 5.68
C ILE A 23 11.87 2.76 5.44
N LYS A 24 12.68 2.23 4.52
CA LYS A 24 13.91 2.89 4.09
C LYS A 24 13.56 4.25 3.44
N PRO A 25 14.10 5.38 3.94
CA PRO A 25 13.88 6.68 3.33
C PRO A 25 14.46 6.78 1.91
N GLY A 26 13.90 7.67 1.11
CA GLY A 26 14.36 7.98 -0.25
C GLY A 26 14.02 6.91 -1.30
N VAL A 27 13.15 5.95 -0.97
CA VAL A 27 12.64 5.00 -1.97
C VAL A 27 11.59 5.71 -2.81
N MET A 28 11.87 5.90 -4.10
CA MET A 28 10.98 6.58 -5.03
C MET A 28 10.17 5.58 -5.86
N TYR A 29 8.94 5.95 -6.21
CA TYR A 29 8.21 5.24 -7.26
C TYR A 29 8.84 5.48 -8.63
N GLN A 30 8.56 4.60 -9.59
CA GLN A 30 8.85 4.89 -11.00
C GLN A 30 8.02 6.10 -11.45
N ASN A 31 8.57 6.91 -12.37
CA ASN A 31 7.83 8.03 -12.94
C ASN A 31 6.54 7.51 -13.59
N HIS A 32 5.42 8.12 -13.22
CA HIS A 32 4.11 7.63 -13.62
C HIS A 32 3.13 8.80 -13.81
N PRO A 33 2.26 8.77 -14.84
CA PRO A 33 1.31 9.86 -15.10
C PRO A 33 0.31 10.08 -13.96
N ALA A 34 -0.03 9.02 -13.20
CA ALA A 34 -0.96 9.11 -12.07
C ALA A 34 -0.45 9.97 -10.89
N PHE A 35 0.84 10.34 -10.85
CA PHE A 35 1.36 11.26 -9.85
C PHE A 35 1.22 12.74 -10.25
N VAL A 36 0.66 13.03 -11.42
CA VAL A 36 0.36 14.38 -11.88
C VAL A 36 -1.13 14.64 -11.65
N GLU A 37 -1.46 15.62 -10.82
CA GLU A 37 -2.85 15.93 -10.43
C GLU A 37 -3.73 16.26 -11.63
N LYS A 38 -3.21 17.02 -12.60
CA LYS A 38 -3.91 17.36 -13.85
C LYS A 38 -4.36 16.13 -14.63
N ASN A 39 -3.56 15.06 -14.62
CA ASN A 39 -3.88 13.81 -15.32
C ASN A 39 -5.02 13.03 -14.65
N LEU A 40 -5.44 13.40 -13.43
CA LEU A 40 -6.57 12.76 -12.73
C LEU A 40 -7.93 13.35 -13.13
N ALA A 41 -7.95 14.47 -13.85
CA ALA A 41 -9.14 15.22 -14.20
C ALA A 41 -9.19 15.56 -15.71
N LEU A 42 -8.73 14.62 -16.54
CA LEU A 42 -8.79 14.76 -18.00
C LEU A 42 -10.24 14.69 -18.50
N SER A 43 -10.53 15.48 -19.54
CA SER A 43 -11.79 15.40 -20.28
C SER A 43 -11.86 14.15 -21.17
N ASP A 44 -13.07 13.76 -21.59
CA ASP A 44 -13.26 12.64 -22.52
C ASP A 44 -12.52 12.86 -23.85
N ASP A 45 -12.44 14.11 -24.33
CA ASP A 45 -11.71 14.47 -25.55
C ASP A 45 -10.20 14.27 -25.37
N GLU A 46 -9.63 14.68 -24.23
CA GLU A 46 -8.21 14.44 -23.92
C GLU A 46 -7.92 12.94 -23.79
N LEU A 47 -8.78 12.20 -23.10
CA LEU A 47 -8.67 10.75 -22.93
C LEU A 47 -8.77 10.00 -24.26
N SER A 48 -9.55 10.50 -25.23
CA SER A 48 -9.68 9.88 -26.56
C SER A 48 -8.35 9.74 -27.31
N SER A 49 -7.37 10.59 -26.97
CA SER A 49 -6.03 10.60 -27.58
C SER A 49 -5.01 9.71 -26.87
N ILE A 50 -5.34 9.16 -25.69
CA ILE A 50 -4.42 8.44 -24.81
C ILE A 50 -4.70 6.94 -24.89
N ASN A 51 -3.73 6.16 -25.38
CA ASN A 51 -3.84 4.70 -25.46
C ASN A 51 -2.71 3.98 -24.69
N HIS A 52 -1.60 4.67 -24.47
CA HIS A 52 -0.43 4.19 -23.76
C HIS A 52 0.01 5.16 -22.65
N LEU A 53 0.70 4.65 -21.63
CA LEU A 53 1.25 5.47 -20.56
C LEU A 53 2.25 6.52 -21.05
N SER A 54 2.89 6.27 -22.21
CA SER A 54 3.80 7.20 -22.89
C SER A 54 3.10 8.39 -23.54
N ASP A 55 1.78 8.34 -23.70
CA ASP A 55 1.03 9.39 -24.40
C ASP A 55 0.74 10.59 -23.48
N PHE A 56 0.92 10.41 -22.17
CA PHE A 56 0.84 11.49 -21.21
C PHE A 56 2.04 12.44 -21.36
N SER A 57 1.76 13.73 -21.53
CA SER A 57 2.78 14.77 -21.67
C SER A 57 3.59 15.00 -20.40
N GLU A 58 2.98 14.77 -19.24
CA GLU A 58 3.56 15.01 -17.93
C GLU A 58 3.57 13.71 -17.11
N ILE A 59 4.72 13.41 -16.53
CA ILE A 59 4.91 12.32 -15.57
C ILE A 59 5.60 12.86 -14.32
N ALA A 60 5.26 12.29 -13.17
CA ALA A 60 5.87 12.66 -11.90
C ALA A 60 6.22 11.42 -11.10
N THR A 61 6.95 11.61 -10.02
CA THR A 61 7.22 10.57 -9.02
C THR A 61 7.07 11.16 -7.62
N ARG A 62 6.90 10.29 -6.63
CA ARG A 62 6.95 10.64 -5.22
C ARG A 62 7.64 9.55 -4.42
N GLU A 63 8.01 9.88 -3.20
CA GLU A 63 8.54 8.93 -2.22
C GLU A 63 7.46 7.92 -1.79
N LEU A 64 7.87 6.66 -1.63
CA LEU A 64 7.10 5.59 -1.03
C LEU A 64 6.99 5.81 0.48
N ILE A 65 5.77 5.84 0.98
CA ILE A 65 5.49 6.11 2.41
C ILE A 65 4.66 4.99 3.04
N ALA A 66 4.57 4.98 4.37
CA ALA A 66 3.88 3.92 5.11
C ALA A 66 2.41 3.75 4.75
N SER A 67 1.72 4.85 4.41
CA SER A 67 0.31 4.78 3.98
C SER A 67 0.12 3.97 2.70
N ASP A 68 1.13 3.85 1.85
CA ASP A 68 1.05 3.08 0.61
C ASP A 68 0.96 1.58 0.88
N PHE A 69 1.75 1.09 1.84
CA PHE A 69 1.65 -0.30 2.30
C PHE A 69 0.31 -0.57 2.99
N VAL A 70 -0.18 0.37 3.81
CA VAL A 70 -1.51 0.24 4.43
C VAL A 70 -2.59 0.14 3.36
N HIS A 71 -2.54 0.99 2.32
CA HIS A 71 -3.49 0.93 1.22
C HIS A 71 -3.40 -0.38 0.43
N GLN A 72 -2.18 -0.88 0.18
CA GLN A 72 -1.98 -2.16 -0.49
C GLN A 72 -2.55 -3.34 0.30
N ILE A 73 -2.31 -3.39 1.62
CA ILE A 73 -2.85 -4.43 2.51
C ILE A 73 -4.37 -4.39 2.48
N LYS A 74 -4.98 -3.21 2.62
CA LYS A 74 -6.45 -3.04 2.52
C LYS A 74 -6.99 -3.50 1.18
N ARG A 75 -6.29 -3.21 0.08
CA ARG A 75 -6.68 -3.67 -1.25
C ARG A 75 -6.64 -5.18 -1.37
N LEU A 76 -5.58 -5.83 -0.87
CA LEU A 76 -5.45 -7.30 -0.88
C LEU A 76 -6.52 -7.97 -0.01
N ALA A 77 -6.99 -7.29 1.02
CA ALA A 77 -8.08 -7.74 1.89
C ALA A 77 -9.49 -7.41 1.38
N ASN A 78 -9.64 -6.80 0.19
CA ASN A 78 -10.96 -6.53 -0.36
C ASN A 78 -11.59 -7.82 -0.91
N PRO A 79 -12.74 -8.29 -0.38
CA PRO A 79 -13.36 -9.55 -0.81
C PRO A 79 -13.81 -9.55 -2.27
N LYS A 80 -14.02 -8.36 -2.87
CA LYS A 80 -14.37 -8.22 -4.29
C LYS A 80 -13.19 -8.45 -5.22
N LEU A 81 -11.97 -8.43 -4.69
CA LEU A 81 -10.78 -8.80 -5.44
C LEU A 81 -10.53 -10.29 -5.22
N HIS A 82 -10.36 -11.05 -6.31
CA HIS A 82 -10.01 -12.47 -6.26
C HIS A 82 -8.54 -12.66 -5.81
N SER A 83 -8.26 -12.27 -4.57
CA SER A 83 -6.95 -12.34 -3.96
C SER A 83 -6.91 -13.53 -2.99
N PRO A 84 -6.33 -14.68 -3.38
CA PRO A 84 -6.28 -15.87 -2.53
C PRO A 84 -5.43 -15.68 -1.26
N ILE A 85 -4.70 -14.57 -1.16
CA ILE A 85 -3.81 -14.28 -0.04
C ILE A 85 -4.54 -13.73 1.20
N LEU A 86 -5.79 -13.28 1.06
CA LEU A 86 -6.54 -12.70 2.19
C LEU A 86 -6.65 -13.67 3.35
N SER A 87 -7.04 -14.92 3.10
CA SER A 87 -7.15 -15.95 4.14
C SER A 87 -5.85 -16.12 4.92
N LEU A 88 -4.71 -16.16 4.22
CA LEU A 88 -3.38 -16.26 4.83
C LEU A 88 -3.03 -15.00 5.65
N MET A 89 -3.38 -13.81 5.15
CA MET A 89 -3.09 -12.56 5.86
C MET A 89 -3.93 -12.40 7.12
N SER A 90 -5.21 -12.83 7.11
CA SER A 90 -6.10 -12.77 8.28
C SER A 90 -5.64 -13.70 9.42
N GLU A 91 -4.90 -14.77 9.12
CA GLU A 91 -4.27 -15.61 10.15
C GLU A 91 -3.12 -14.88 10.89
N MET A 92 -2.51 -13.88 10.26
CA MET A 92 -1.31 -13.19 10.78
C MET A 92 -1.57 -11.77 11.28
N ILE A 93 -2.59 -11.09 10.73
CA ILE A 93 -2.90 -9.69 11.00
C ILE A 93 -4.23 -9.60 11.73
N VAL A 94 -4.17 -9.19 12.99
CA VAL A 94 -5.35 -9.04 13.85
C VAL A 94 -6.27 -7.93 13.30
N GLY A 95 -7.54 -8.27 13.07
CA GLY A 95 -8.59 -7.33 12.65
C GLY A 95 -8.57 -6.96 11.16
N LEU A 96 -8.12 -7.88 10.30
CA LEU A 96 -8.08 -7.69 8.85
C LEU A 96 -9.36 -8.15 8.13
N ASP A 97 -10.19 -8.95 8.78
CA ASP A 97 -11.45 -9.55 8.29
C ASP A 97 -12.69 -8.65 8.42
#